data_AF-A0A1L0CSR6-F1
#
_entry.id   AF-A0A1L0CSR6-F1
#
_cell.length_a   1.000
_cell.length_b   1.000
_cell.length_c   1.000
_cell.angle_alpha   90.00
_cell.angle_beta   90.00
_cell.angle_gamma   90.00
#
_symmetry.space_group_name_H-M   'P 1'
#
loop_
_entity.id
_entity.type
_entity.pdbx_description
1 polymer ?
#
loop_
_entity_poly.entity_id
_entity_poly.type
_entity_poly.pdbx_seq_one_letter_code
_entity_poly.pdbx_strand_id
1 'polypeptide(L)'
;MSKEAIFFYQFAVDSQVFFKSKYTYALVNLKPLVPGHVLVVPLRTGAIRFGDLTPQESMDYMTSLQLIQGLISKVYKADSLNIAIQDGPESGQSVPHLHTHLIPRYKTDKYDDSIHTQLELKDLAAEYADFFARKEKFQQSLKWTSTPDDQRYPRTSEEMAKEAAWLKEELAKYVNEKN
;
A
#
# COMPACT_ATOMS: atom_id res chain seq x y z
N MET A 1 -25.18 9.60 15.44
CA MET A 1 -24.63 8.30 15.01
C MET A 1 -23.13 8.36 15.22
N SER A 2 -22.57 7.51 16.08
CA SER A 2 -21.11 7.45 16.31
C SER A 2 -20.43 7.05 15.00
N LYS A 3 -19.42 7.81 14.60
CA LYS A 3 -18.61 7.50 13.42
C LYS A 3 -17.88 6.18 13.70
N GLU A 4 -18.15 5.13 12.93
CA GLU A 4 -17.44 3.86 13.06
C GLU A 4 -15.95 4.08 12.78
N ALA A 5 -15.11 3.61 13.71
CA ALA A 5 -13.66 3.70 13.61
C ALA A 5 -13.14 2.90 12.41
N ILE A 6 -12.11 3.42 11.75
CA ILE A 6 -11.46 2.75 10.61
C ILE A 6 -10.25 1.97 11.10
N PHE A 7 -10.20 0.69 10.73
CA PHE A 7 -9.12 -0.20 11.13
C PHE A 7 -8.26 -0.63 9.94
N PHE A 8 -6.95 -0.59 10.14
CA PHE A 8 -5.98 -1.31 9.32
C PHE A 8 -5.60 -2.58 10.07
N TYR A 9 -6.22 -3.70 9.71
CA TYR A 9 -6.18 -4.96 10.46
C TYR A 9 -6.69 -4.76 11.90
N GLN A 10 -5.80 -4.58 12.88
CA GLN A 10 -6.11 -4.35 14.29
C GLN A 10 -5.78 -2.92 14.75
N PHE A 11 -5.20 -2.10 13.87
CA PHE A 11 -4.74 -0.75 14.20
C PHE A 11 -5.82 0.27 13.84
N ALA A 12 -6.26 1.09 14.81
CA ALA A 12 -7.14 2.22 14.52
C ALA A 12 -6.36 3.31 13.77
N VAL A 13 -6.88 3.76 12.62
CA VAL A 13 -6.15 4.65 11.69
C VAL A 13 -6.93 5.90 11.27
N ASP A 14 -7.98 6.27 12.02
CA ASP A 14 -8.91 7.34 11.63
C ASP A 14 -8.25 8.68 11.29
N SER A 15 -7.19 9.07 12.01
CA SER A 15 -6.50 10.35 11.77
C SER A 15 -5.55 10.31 10.58
N GLN A 16 -5.19 9.13 10.08
CA GLN A 16 -4.31 8.94 8.93
C GLN A 16 -5.09 8.84 7.60
N VAL A 17 -6.42 8.71 7.66
CA VAL A 17 -7.29 8.52 6.51
C VAL A 17 -7.65 9.85 5.85
N PHE A 18 -7.38 9.97 4.56
CA PHE A 18 -7.71 11.15 3.75
C PHE A 18 -8.83 10.89 2.72
N PHE A 19 -9.16 9.63 2.45
CA PHE A 19 -10.23 9.24 1.54
C PHE A 19 -11.00 8.03 2.07
N LYS A 20 -12.32 8.00 1.84
CA LYS A 20 -13.20 6.87 2.13
C LYS A 20 -14.34 6.80 1.11
N SER A 21 -14.54 5.63 0.53
CA SER A 21 -15.67 5.26 -0.32
C SER A 21 -16.60 4.28 0.43
N LYS A 22 -17.43 3.54 -0.31
CA LYS A 22 -18.32 2.53 0.28
C LYS A 22 -17.56 1.31 0.80
N TYR A 23 -16.51 0.88 0.11
CA TYR A 23 -15.78 -0.34 0.46
C TYR A 23 -14.28 -0.14 0.63
N THR A 24 -13.76 1.06 0.39
CA THR A 24 -12.32 1.34 0.34
C THR A 24 -12.00 2.61 1.12
N TYR A 25 -10.78 2.70 1.62
CA TYR A 25 -10.22 3.92 2.16
C TYR A 25 -8.75 4.08 1.73
N ALA A 26 -8.24 5.30 1.83
CA ALA A 26 -6.82 5.58 1.62
C ALA A 26 -6.23 6.33 2.81
N LEU A 27 -5.01 5.98 3.18
CA LEU A 27 -4.29 6.51 4.32
C LEU A 27 -2.83 6.80 3.99
N VAL A 28 -2.24 7.72 4.74
CA VAL A 28 -0.81 8.03 4.63
C VAL A 28 0.03 6.95 5.32
N ASN A 29 1.21 6.63 4.77
CA ASN A 29 2.02 5.50 5.27
C ASN A 29 2.82 5.88 6.53
N LEU A 30 2.88 5.03 7.56
CA LEU A 30 3.70 5.29 8.75
C LEU A 30 5.20 5.41 8.44
N LYS A 31 5.69 4.56 7.53
CA LYS A 31 7.09 4.52 7.08
C LYS A 31 7.11 4.70 5.55
N PRO A 32 6.95 5.94 5.03
CA PRO A 32 6.96 6.15 3.59
C PRO A 32 8.35 5.88 3.02
N LEU A 33 8.41 5.36 1.79
CA LEU A 33 9.67 5.21 1.04
C LEU A 33 10.13 6.56 0.48
N VAL A 34 9.18 7.38 0.06
CA VAL A 34 9.36 8.74 -0.48
C VAL A 34 8.13 9.57 -0.09
N PRO A 35 8.23 10.92 -0.11
CA PRO A 35 7.05 11.79 0.07
C PRO A 35 5.91 11.41 -0.88
N GLY A 36 4.68 11.36 -0.35
CA GLY A 36 3.49 10.95 -1.09
C GLY A 36 3.29 9.44 -1.24
N HIS A 37 4.10 8.61 -0.55
CA HIS A 37 3.81 7.18 -0.41
C HIS A 37 2.55 6.98 0.45
N VAL A 38 1.45 6.59 -0.19
CA VAL A 38 0.16 6.31 0.45
C VAL A 38 -0.30 4.86 0.21
N LEU A 39 -1.30 4.43 0.96
CA LEU A 39 -1.89 3.09 0.86
C LEU A 39 -3.38 3.18 0.51
N VAL A 40 -3.86 2.24 -0.32
CA VAL A 40 -5.30 2.03 -0.61
C VAL A 40 -5.73 0.66 -0.09
N VAL A 41 -6.78 0.62 0.73
CA VAL A 41 -7.11 -0.51 1.60
C VAL A 41 -8.63 -0.75 1.59
N PRO A 42 -9.14 -1.99 1.49
CA PRO A 42 -10.56 -2.25 1.67
C PRO A 42 -10.99 -1.99 3.12
N LEU A 43 -12.24 -1.61 3.34
CA LEU A 43 -12.77 -1.38 4.69
C LEU A 43 -12.94 -2.68 5.50
N ARG A 44 -13.19 -3.80 4.81
CA ARG A 44 -13.34 -5.10 5.45
C ARG A 44 -11.98 -5.68 5.81
N THR A 45 -11.63 -5.63 7.09
CA THR A 45 -10.36 -6.14 7.64
C THR A 45 -10.11 -7.63 7.40
N GLY A 46 -11.15 -8.41 7.10
CA GLY A 46 -11.03 -9.82 6.71
C GLY A 46 -10.60 -10.06 5.26
N ALA A 47 -10.43 -9.03 4.44
CA ALA A 47 -9.85 -9.15 3.10
C ALA A 47 -8.32 -9.09 3.21
N ILE A 48 -7.68 -10.23 3.49
CA ILE A 48 -6.24 -10.33 3.73
C ILE A 48 -5.47 -10.34 2.40
N ARG A 49 -6.05 -11.01 1.40
CA ARG A 49 -5.49 -11.27 0.08
C ARG A 49 -6.30 -10.58 -1.01
N PHE A 50 -5.71 -10.34 -2.17
CA PHE A 50 -6.41 -9.73 -3.30
C PHE A 50 -7.64 -10.54 -3.74
N GLY A 51 -7.52 -11.86 -3.72
CA GLY A 51 -8.61 -12.79 -4.05
C GLY A 51 -9.77 -12.83 -3.04
N ASP A 52 -9.61 -12.20 -1.86
CA ASP A 52 -10.66 -12.20 -0.83
C ASP A 52 -11.74 -11.14 -1.12
N LEU A 53 -11.50 -10.22 -2.06
CA LEU A 53 -12.45 -9.17 -2.42
C LEU A 53 -13.68 -9.75 -3.12
N THR A 54 -14.86 -9.31 -2.69
CA THR A 54 -16.09 -9.51 -3.46
C THR A 54 -16.06 -8.69 -4.76
N PRO A 55 -16.88 -9.02 -5.77
CA PRO A 55 -16.95 -8.23 -7.01
C PRO A 55 -17.23 -6.73 -6.76
N GLN A 56 -18.10 -6.41 -5.81
CA GLN A 56 -18.46 -5.03 -5.45
C GLN A 56 -17.30 -4.30 -4.76
N GLU A 57 -16.61 -4.97 -3.84
CA GLU A 57 -15.42 -4.42 -3.20
C GLU A 57 -14.30 -4.21 -4.23
N SER A 58 -14.09 -5.17 -5.15
CA SER A 58 -13.07 -5.08 -6.20
C SER A 58 -13.29 -3.88 -7.13
N MET A 59 -14.53 -3.65 -7.58
CA MET A 59 -14.85 -2.49 -8.41
C MET A 59 -14.59 -1.16 -7.68
N ASP A 60 -15.05 -1.04 -6.44
CA ASP A 60 -14.85 0.16 -5.62
C ASP A 60 -13.36 0.37 -5.29
N TYR A 61 -12.64 -0.72 -5.02
CA TYR A 61 -11.20 -0.72 -4.73
C TYR A 61 -10.39 -0.22 -5.93
N MET A 62 -10.63 -0.77 -7.12
CA MET A 62 -9.91 -0.37 -8.33
C MET A 62 -10.27 1.05 -8.78
N THR A 63 -11.52 1.47 -8.61
CA THR A 63 -11.95 2.84 -8.91
C THR A 63 -11.28 3.83 -7.95
N SER A 64 -11.26 3.50 -6.66
CA SER A 64 -10.56 4.27 -5.63
C SER A 64 -9.06 4.34 -5.92
N LEU A 65 -8.44 3.23 -6.29
CA LEU A 65 -7.02 3.17 -6.62
C LEU A 65 -6.67 4.12 -7.78
N GLN A 66 -7.46 4.15 -8.85
CA GLN A 66 -7.27 5.08 -9.97
C GLN A 66 -7.45 6.54 -9.55
N LEU A 67 -8.45 6.84 -8.72
CA LEU A 67 -8.69 8.19 -8.20
C LEU A 67 -7.47 8.69 -7.41
N ILE A 68 -6.99 7.87 -6.46
CA ILE A 68 -5.89 8.24 -5.58
C ILE A 68 -4.56 8.28 -6.34
N GLN A 69 -4.33 7.37 -7.30
CA GLN A 69 -3.17 7.43 -8.19
C GLN A 69 -3.10 8.78 -8.91
N GLY A 70 -4.22 9.24 -9.49
CA GLY A 70 -4.26 10.52 -10.20
C GLY A 70 -4.11 11.72 -9.27
N LEU A 71 -4.71 11.69 -8.08
CA LEU A 71 -4.53 12.72 -7.05
C LEU A 71 -3.05 12.86 -6.70
N ILE A 72 -2.40 11.74 -6.34
CA ILE A 72 -1.01 11.73 -5.88
C ILE A 72 -0.08 12.19 -7.00
N SER A 73 -0.29 11.72 -8.24
CA SER A 73 0.47 12.20 -9.40
C SER A 73 0.40 13.73 -9.54
N LYS A 74 -0.79 14.32 -9.42
CA LYS A 74 -0.98 15.77 -9.54
C LYS A 74 -0.36 16.55 -8.38
N VAL A 75 -0.71 16.19 -7.16
CA VAL A 75 -0.35 16.94 -5.94
C VAL A 75 1.17 16.92 -5.71
N TYR A 76 1.80 15.78 -5.94
CA TYR A 76 3.24 15.62 -5.80
C TYR A 76 4.02 15.91 -7.08
N LYS A 77 3.35 16.24 -8.19
CA LYS A 77 3.97 16.44 -9.52
C LYS A 77 4.85 15.25 -9.92
N ALA A 78 4.38 14.05 -9.60
CA ALA A 78 5.10 12.82 -9.90
C ALA A 78 5.06 12.54 -11.41
N ASP A 79 6.21 12.22 -12.00
CA ASP A 79 6.29 11.81 -13.41
C ASP A 79 5.66 10.43 -13.63
N SER A 80 5.80 9.54 -12.63
CA SER A 80 5.32 8.15 -12.64
C SER A 80 4.97 7.69 -11.22
N LEU A 81 4.32 6.53 -11.09
CA LEU A 81 4.11 5.87 -9.81
C LEU A 81 4.45 4.38 -9.89
N ASN A 82 5.08 3.82 -8.85
CA ASN A 82 4.99 2.39 -8.60
C ASN A 82 3.65 2.12 -7.91
N ILE A 83 2.90 1.16 -8.46
CA ILE A 83 1.64 0.65 -7.91
C ILE A 83 1.89 -0.82 -7.57
N ALA A 84 1.95 -1.15 -6.28
CA ALA A 84 2.39 -2.48 -5.85
C ALA A 84 1.45 -3.09 -4.81
N ILE A 85 1.09 -4.36 -5.04
CA ILE A 85 0.35 -5.19 -4.08
C ILE A 85 1.28 -6.32 -3.66
N GLN A 86 1.52 -6.41 -2.36
CA GLN A 86 2.20 -7.55 -1.75
C GLN A 86 1.12 -8.51 -1.25
N ASP A 87 0.72 -9.46 -2.10
CA ASP A 87 -0.30 -10.46 -1.80
C ASP A 87 0.32 -11.70 -1.13
N GLY A 88 0.39 -11.69 0.21
CA GLY A 88 0.91 -12.78 1.05
C GLY A 88 2.32 -12.53 1.63
N PRO A 89 2.70 -13.23 2.71
CA PRO A 89 3.97 -13.01 3.42
C PRO A 89 5.21 -13.12 2.51
N GLU A 90 5.22 -14.09 1.60
CA GLU A 90 6.34 -14.37 0.70
C GLU A 90 6.54 -13.27 -0.34
N SER A 91 5.54 -12.40 -0.55
CA SER A 91 5.63 -11.20 -1.39
C SER A 91 6.04 -9.94 -0.61
N GLY A 92 6.27 -10.06 0.71
CA GLY A 92 6.63 -8.97 1.60
C GLY A 92 5.44 -8.33 2.33
N GLN A 93 4.25 -8.94 2.30
CA GLN A 93 3.10 -8.41 3.03
C GLN A 93 3.39 -8.45 4.54
N SER A 94 3.42 -7.28 5.18
CA SER A 94 3.73 -7.18 6.60
C SER A 94 2.49 -7.15 7.49
N VAL A 95 1.41 -6.52 7.02
CA VAL A 95 0.11 -6.45 7.71
C VAL A 95 -0.90 -7.35 7.00
N PRO A 96 -1.59 -8.27 7.70
CA PRO A 96 -2.54 -9.21 7.11
C PRO A 96 -3.88 -8.53 6.80
N HIS A 97 -3.83 -7.55 5.89
CA HIS A 97 -4.96 -6.81 5.35
C HIS A 97 -4.50 -6.30 3.98
N LEU A 98 -5.27 -6.55 2.92
CA LEU A 98 -4.90 -6.14 1.57
C LEU A 98 -4.60 -4.64 1.51
N HIS A 99 -3.46 -4.25 0.96
CA HIS A 99 -3.15 -2.84 0.73
C HIS A 99 -2.31 -2.67 -0.54
N THR A 100 -2.66 -1.67 -1.33
CA THR A 100 -1.88 -1.25 -2.50
C THR A 100 -1.02 -0.07 -2.12
N HIS A 101 0.28 -0.18 -2.36
CA HIS A 101 1.23 0.92 -2.26
C HIS A 101 1.15 1.79 -3.51
N LEU A 102 0.99 3.09 -3.32
CA LEU A 102 1.17 4.11 -4.35
C LEU A 102 2.41 4.92 -4.00
N ILE A 103 3.44 4.84 -4.84
CA ILE A 103 4.76 5.43 -4.57
C ILE A 103 5.13 6.37 -5.72
N PRO A 104 5.12 7.70 -5.52
CA PRO A 104 5.58 8.69 -6.49
C PRO A 104 7.00 8.44 -6.97
N ARG A 105 7.25 8.63 -8.28
CA ARG A 105 8.56 8.52 -8.92
C ARG A 105 8.82 9.74 -9.80
N TYR A 106 10.08 10.12 -9.91
CA TYR A 106 10.53 11.29 -10.67
C TYR A 106 11.61 10.89 -11.67
N LYS A 107 11.74 11.63 -12.79
CA LYS A 107 12.79 11.37 -13.80
C LYS A 107 14.21 11.45 -13.25
N THR A 108 14.41 12.18 -12.16
CA THR A 108 15.69 12.27 -11.46
C THR A 108 16.02 11.05 -10.63
N ASP A 109 15.04 10.17 -10.37
CA ASP A 109 15.29 8.90 -9.73
C ASP A 109 16.22 8.10 -10.65
N LYS A 110 17.37 7.66 -10.11
CA LYS A 110 18.23 6.73 -10.83
C LYS A 110 17.49 5.39 -10.90
N TYR A 111 16.75 5.18 -11.98
CA TYR A 111 16.20 3.86 -12.28
C TYR A 111 17.33 3.02 -12.85
N ASP A 112 17.80 2.10 -12.04
CA ASP A 112 18.63 1.00 -12.48
C ASP A 112 17.68 -0.17 -12.76
N ASP A 113 17.67 -0.67 -14.00
CA ASP A 113 16.98 -1.92 -14.36
C ASP A 113 17.65 -3.15 -13.71
N SER A 114 18.49 -2.95 -12.68
CA SER A 114 19.13 -4.03 -11.95
C SER A 114 18.18 -5.01 -11.32
N ILE A 115 16.87 -4.76 -11.17
CA ILE A 115 15.95 -5.86 -10.83
C ILE A 115 15.92 -6.90 -11.95
N HIS A 116 15.83 -6.47 -13.22
CA HIS A 116 15.91 -7.37 -14.37
C HIS A 116 17.29 -8.02 -14.46
N THR A 117 18.36 -7.22 -14.30
CA THR A 117 19.73 -7.75 -14.33
C THR A 117 20.01 -8.72 -13.17
N GLN A 118 19.53 -8.44 -11.96
CA GLN A 118 19.65 -9.34 -10.81
C GLN A 118 18.84 -10.61 -11.02
N LEU A 119 17.63 -10.52 -11.59
CA LEU A 119 16.82 -11.70 -11.93
C LEU A 119 17.47 -12.56 -13.02
N GLU A 120 18.14 -11.95 -14.00
CA GLU A 120 18.88 -12.66 -15.06
C GLU A 120 20.19 -13.29 -14.58
N LEU A 121 20.86 -12.67 -13.60
CA LEU A 121 22.13 -13.16 -13.04
C LEU A 121 21.96 -14.22 -11.95
N LYS A 122 20.73 -14.48 -11.51
CA LYS A 122 20.44 -15.42 -10.43
C LYS A 122 20.39 -16.86 -10.93
N ASP A 123 21.01 -17.76 -10.16
CA ASP A 123 20.80 -19.19 -10.31
C ASP A 123 19.36 -19.52 -9.90
N LEU A 124 18.49 -19.60 -10.91
CA LEU A 124 17.08 -19.91 -10.76
C LEU A 124 16.87 -21.23 -10.00
N ALA A 125 17.72 -22.24 -10.18
CA ALA A 125 17.55 -23.53 -9.52
C ALA A 125 17.79 -23.43 -8.00
N ALA A 126 18.81 -22.67 -7.60
CA ALA A 126 19.09 -22.39 -6.19
C ALA A 126 17.96 -21.57 -5.55
N GLU A 127 17.41 -20.57 -6.26
CA GLU A 127 16.26 -19.80 -5.76
C GLU A 127 14.99 -20.64 -5.65
N TYR A 128 14.72 -21.54 -6.60
CA TYR A 128 13.59 -22.46 -6.51
C TYR A 128 13.72 -23.38 -5.29
N ALA A 129 14.91 -23.93 -5.04
CA ALA A 129 15.15 -24.77 -3.87
C ALA A 129 14.94 -24.02 -2.54
N ASP A 130 15.48 -22.79 -2.43
CA ASP A 130 15.25 -21.92 -1.27
C ASP A 130 13.76 -21.57 -1.10
N PHE A 131 13.07 -21.23 -2.20
CA PHE A 131 11.64 -20.94 -2.19
C PHE A 131 10.83 -22.11 -1.64
N PHE A 132 11.06 -23.34 -2.13
CA PHE A 132 10.33 -24.50 -1.64
C PHE A 132 10.64 -24.82 -0.17
N ALA A 133 11.90 -24.63 0.27
CA ALA A 133 12.27 -24.79 1.68
C ALA A 133 11.61 -23.73 2.59
N ARG A 134 11.52 -22.47 2.15
CA ARG A 134 10.79 -21.42 2.89
C ARG A 134 9.29 -21.70 2.94
N LYS A 135 8.71 -22.14 1.83
CA LYS A 135 7.30 -22.52 1.73
C LYS A 135 6.95 -23.66 2.69
N GLU A 136 7.80 -24.69 2.77
CA GLU A 136 7.61 -25.81 3.70
C GLU A 136 7.64 -25.36 5.16
N LYS A 137 8.59 -24.49 5.54
CA LYS A 137 8.66 -23.89 6.89
C LYS A 137 7.44 -23.04 7.22
N PHE A 138 6.92 -22.28 6.26
CA PHE A 138 5.71 -21.48 6.45
C PHE A 138 4.48 -22.37 6.69
N GLN A 139 4.31 -23.40 5.86
CA GLN A 139 3.21 -24.38 6.00
C GLN A 139 3.22 -25.09 7.35
N GLN A 140 4.39 -25.34 7.93
CA GLN A 140 4.52 -26.00 9.23
C GLN A 140 4.29 -25.05 10.42
N SER A 141 4.59 -23.76 10.29
CA SER A 141 4.56 -22.83 11.42
C SER A 141 3.25 -22.08 11.61
N LEU A 142 2.42 -21.92 10.55
CA LEU A 142 1.16 -21.14 10.53
C LEU A 142 1.27 -19.73 11.14
N LYS A 143 2.49 -19.23 11.38
CA LYS A 143 2.75 -17.96 12.04
C LYS A 143 3.15 -16.94 10.99
N TRP A 144 2.40 -15.85 10.96
CA TRP A 144 2.71 -14.68 10.15
C TRP A 144 3.97 -14.00 10.70
N THR A 145 5.13 -14.31 10.12
CA THR A 145 6.40 -13.68 10.48
C THR A 145 6.84 -12.76 9.34
N SER A 146 6.48 -11.49 9.41
CA SER A 146 7.14 -10.45 8.63
C SER A 146 8.32 -9.94 9.44
N THR A 147 9.54 -9.98 8.87
CA THR A 147 10.66 -9.23 9.44
C THR A 147 10.35 -7.75 9.26
N PRO A 148 10.33 -6.94 10.33
CA PRO A 148 10.15 -5.50 10.20
C PRO A 148 11.33 -4.90 9.42
N ASP A 149 11.05 -3.84 8.66
CA ASP A 149 12.10 -3.04 8.04
C ASP A 149 12.65 -2.03 9.08
N ASP A 150 13.82 -2.36 9.61
CA ASP A 150 14.46 -1.72 10.77
C ASP A 150 15.18 -0.41 10.42
N GLN A 151 15.42 -0.13 9.14
CA GLN A 151 16.24 1.00 8.70
C GLN A 151 15.45 2.30 8.48
N ARG A 152 14.11 2.24 8.50
CA ARG A 152 13.23 3.42 8.30
C ARG A 152 12.57 3.85 9.61
N TYR A 153 12.72 5.13 9.94
CA TYR A 153 12.11 5.74 11.12
C TYR A 153 10.60 5.97 10.92
N PRO A 154 9.76 5.60 11.89
CA PRO A 154 8.33 5.89 11.83
C PRO A 154 8.08 7.40 11.99
N ARG A 155 7.09 7.90 11.25
CA ARG A 155 6.59 9.28 11.42
C ARG A 155 5.75 9.39 12.70
N THR A 156 5.64 10.60 13.22
CA THR A 156 4.76 10.89 14.35
C THR A 156 3.30 10.91 13.93
N SER A 157 2.39 10.62 14.87
CA SER A 157 0.94 10.70 14.62
C SER A 157 0.49 12.10 14.19
N GLU A 158 1.15 13.16 14.67
CA GLU A 158 0.84 14.54 14.30
C GLU A 158 1.23 14.84 12.84
N GLU A 159 2.41 14.43 12.41
CA GLU A 159 2.85 14.58 11.00
C GLU A 159 1.91 13.85 10.05
N MET A 160 1.54 12.62 10.39
CA MET A 160 0.60 11.85 9.58
C MET A 160 -0.78 12.49 9.50
N ALA A 161 -1.30 13.00 10.63
CA ALA A 161 -2.59 13.67 10.67
C ALA A 161 -2.59 14.97 9.84
N LYS A 162 -1.50 15.74 9.87
CA LYS A 162 -1.32 16.94 9.05
C LYS A 162 -1.32 16.60 7.56
N GLU A 163 -0.55 15.60 7.15
CA GLU A 163 -0.51 15.16 5.74
C GLU A 163 -1.88 14.64 5.28
N ALA A 164 -2.55 13.83 6.10
CA ALA A 164 -3.88 13.31 5.77
C ALA A 164 -4.93 14.43 5.64
N ALA A 165 -4.91 15.42 6.53
CA ALA A 165 -5.80 16.58 6.44
C ALA A 165 -5.55 17.39 5.16
N TRP A 166 -4.29 17.65 4.84
CA TRP A 166 -3.92 18.35 3.62
C TRP A 166 -4.32 17.59 2.35
N LEU A 167 -4.03 16.28 2.26
CA LEU A 167 -4.44 15.45 1.12
C LEU A 167 -5.96 15.39 0.94
N LYS A 168 -6.71 15.46 2.04
CA LYS A 168 -8.17 15.51 1.98
C LYS A 168 -8.68 16.81 1.36
N GLU A 169 -8.03 17.94 1.65
CA GLU A 169 -8.34 19.22 1.01
C GLU A 169 -7.96 19.21 -0.48
N GLU A 170 -6.79 18.69 -0.82
CA GLU A 170 -6.34 18.56 -2.21
C GLU A 170 -7.24 17.60 -3.01
N LEU A 171 -7.74 16.54 -2.40
CA LEU A 171 -8.69 15.63 -3.03
C LEU A 171 -10.00 16.33 -3.39
N ALA A 172 -10.53 17.16 -2.48
CA ALA A 172 -11.75 17.92 -2.76
C ALA A 172 -11.56 18.86 -3.96
N LYS A 173 -10.41 19.54 -4.06
CA LYS A 173 -10.06 20.38 -5.22
C LYS A 173 -9.96 19.54 -6.50
N TYR A 174 -9.23 18.42 -6.43
CA TYR A 174 -8.99 17.54 -7.58
C TYR A 174 -10.27 16.95 -8.17
N VAL A 175 -11.23 16.54 -7.33
CA VAL A 175 -12.53 16.02 -7.78
C VAL A 175 -13.37 17.13 -8.42
N ASN A 176 -13.36 18.33 -7.85
CA ASN A 176 -14.12 19.47 -8.39
C ASN A 176 -13.60 19.93 -9.76
N GLU A 177 -12.30 19.80 -10.05
CA GLU A 177 -11.74 20.16 -11.35
C GLU A 177 -12.04 19.14 -12.46
N LYS A 178 -12.45 17.92 -12.11
CA LYS A 178 -12.77 16.85 -13.07
C LYS A 178 -14.26 16.77 -13.44
N ASN A 179 -15.12 17.47 -12.70
CA ASN A 179 -16.57 17.55 -12.94
C ASN A 179 -16.92 18.84 -13.67
#